data_AF-A0A166C4W9-F1
#
_entry.id   AF-A0A166C4W9-F1
#
_cell.length_a   1.000
_cell.length_b   1.000
_cell.length_c   1.000
_cell.angle_alpha   90.00
_cell.angle_beta   90.00
_cell.angle_gamma   90.00
#
_symmetry.space_group_name_H-M   'P 1'
#
loop_
_entity.id
_entity.type
_entity.pdbx_description
1 polymer ?
#
loop_
_entity_poly.entity_id
_entity_poly.type
_entity_poly.pdbx_seq_one_letter_code
_entity_poly.pdbx_strand_id
1 'polypeptide(L)'
;MVQIGGYDTVLDLFLSMPQDIAKKCRVTVREANEMLDTASSAITKPPRRLSDIPDEPLCFTTGDKTLDKMLGGGMRTGMVWEIVGEGASGKTQLALQLSLCVQLSVAKRGLAGSTCYLTTYTGLPTPRLVEIYSEHPAFSNLQLNALENITTLSTKSPEYLKTVLSTQLPALLADRLRS
;
A
#
# COMPACT_ATOMS: atom_id res chain seq x y z
N MET A 1 6.93 23.23 16.56
CA MET A 1 7.17 23.44 15.12
C MET A 1 8.65 23.68 14.92
N VAL A 2 9.35 22.74 14.30
CA VAL A 2 10.74 22.94 13.87
C VAL A 2 10.67 23.70 12.54
N GLN A 3 10.56 25.03 12.58
CA GLN A 3 10.73 25.85 11.36
C GLN A 3 12.21 26.05 10.99
N ILE A 4 13.12 25.39 11.71
CA ILE A 4 14.56 25.47 11.47
C ILE A 4 14.93 24.37 10.46
N GLY A 5 15.35 24.76 9.26
CA GLY A 5 15.86 23.83 8.24
C GLY A 5 14.91 23.51 7.08
N GLY A 6 13.74 24.16 6.99
CA GLY A 6 12.80 23.97 5.88
C GLY A 6 12.06 22.62 5.90
N TYR A 7 11.81 22.08 7.09
CA TYR A 7 10.99 20.90 7.31
C TYR A 7 9.62 21.35 7.81
N ASP A 8 8.63 21.38 6.91
CA ASP A 8 7.30 21.93 7.21
C ASP A 8 6.35 20.87 7.79
N THR A 9 6.60 19.59 7.51
CA THR A 9 5.80 18.47 7.98
C THR A 9 6.65 17.39 8.66
N VAL A 10 6.00 16.56 9.48
CA VAL A 10 6.65 15.40 10.10
C VAL A 10 7.08 14.36 9.05
N LEU A 11 6.38 14.34 7.90
CA LEU A 11 6.75 13.49 6.77
C LEU A 11 8.10 13.90 6.16
N ASP A 12 8.36 15.21 6.05
CA ASP A 12 9.63 15.71 5.52
C ASP A 12 10.82 15.30 6.39
N LEU A 13 10.58 15.20 7.70
CA LEU A 13 11.56 14.68 8.66
C LEU A 13 11.85 13.20 8.37
N PHE A 14 10.82 12.35 8.28
CA PHE A 14 11.02 10.90 8.05
C PHE A 14 11.57 10.53 6.67
N LEU A 15 11.33 11.36 5.66
CA LEU A 15 11.84 11.12 4.31
C LEU A 15 13.30 11.57 4.15
N SER A 16 13.87 12.24 5.15
CA SER A 16 15.23 12.75 5.16
C SER A 16 16.19 11.82 5.91
N MET A 17 17.44 11.77 5.45
CA MET A 17 18.48 11.08 6.20
C MET A 17 18.89 11.90 7.44
N PRO A 18 19.24 11.26 8.57
CA PRO A 18 19.68 11.97 9.77
C PRO A 18 20.83 12.95 9.54
N GLN A 19 21.75 12.64 8.61
CA GLN A 19 22.85 13.56 8.25
C GLN A 19 22.35 14.83 7.55
N ASP A 20 21.32 14.73 6.71
CA ASP A 20 20.75 15.88 6.01
C ASP A 20 19.99 16.78 6.97
N ILE A 21 19.25 16.18 7.91
CA ILE A 21 18.56 16.88 8.99
C ILE A 21 19.57 17.62 9.85
N ALA A 22 20.62 16.93 10.31
CA ALA A 22 21.69 17.52 11.10
C ALA A 22 22.31 18.75 10.41
N LYS A 23 22.62 18.61 9.12
CA LYS A 23 23.19 19.69 8.31
C LYS A 23 22.23 20.87 8.14
N LYS A 24 20.97 20.62 7.77
CA LYS A 24 19.97 21.67 7.51
C LYS A 24 19.52 22.38 8.78
N CYS A 25 19.32 21.64 9.87
CA CYS A 25 18.89 22.16 11.16
C CYS A 25 20.06 22.70 12.00
N ARG A 26 21.31 22.50 11.57
CA ARG A 26 22.55 22.87 12.28
C ARG A 26 22.64 22.23 13.67
N VAL A 27 22.32 20.95 13.72
CA VAL A 27 22.39 20.10 14.93
C VAL A 27 23.34 18.93 14.69
N THR A 28 23.66 18.19 15.74
CA THR A 28 24.41 16.93 15.62
C THR A 28 23.54 15.83 15.01
N VAL A 29 24.18 14.80 14.42
CA VAL A 29 23.45 13.61 13.92
C VAL A 29 22.70 12.91 15.05
N ARG A 30 23.20 12.98 16.28
CA ARG A 30 22.53 12.43 17.46
C ARG A 30 21.22 13.17 17.74
N GLU A 31 21.26 14.50 17.81
CA GLU A 31 20.06 15.33 17.99
C GLU A 31 19.07 15.13 16.84
N ALA A 32 19.54 14.99 15.60
CA ALA A 32 18.67 14.67 14.46
C ALA A 32 17.95 13.32 14.62
N ASN A 33 18.62 12.29 15.15
CA ASN A 33 17.97 11.02 15.49
C ASN A 33 16.97 11.18 16.64
N GLU A 34 17.31 11.93 17.69
CA GLU A 34 16.39 12.23 18.81
C GLU A 34 15.12 12.96 18.32
N MET A 35 15.26 13.86 17.33
CA MET A 35 14.12 14.52 16.67
C MET A 35 13.25 13.51 15.91
N LEU A 36 13.85 12.58 15.16
CA LEU A 36 13.14 11.52 14.44
C LEU A 36 12.41 10.58 15.41
N ASP A 37 13.04 10.20 16.51
CA ASP A 37 12.46 9.32 17.54
C ASP A 37 11.28 9.99 18.26
N THR A 38 11.43 11.28 18.59
CA THR A 38 10.37 12.09 19.20
C THR A 38 9.19 12.24 18.25
N ALA A 39 9.47 12.54 16.97
CA ALA A 39 8.46 12.61 15.93
C ALA A 39 7.76 11.26 15.76
N SER A 40 8.50 10.16 15.63
CA SER A 40 7.96 8.80 15.54
C SER A 40 7.04 8.48 16.70
N SER A 41 7.48 8.73 17.93
CA SER A 41 6.71 8.44 19.15
C SER A 41 5.42 9.25 19.25
N ALA A 42 5.36 10.45 18.65
CA ALA A 42 4.20 11.32 18.70
C ALA A 42 3.05 10.89 17.77
N ILE A 43 3.33 10.12 16.73
CA ILE A 43 2.35 9.79 15.66
C ILE A 43 2.26 8.29 15.36
N THR A 44 3.27 7.49 15.69
CA THR A 44 3.21 6.04 15.53
C THR A 44 2.68 5.40 16.80
N LYS A 45 1.67 4.53 16.64
CA LYS A 45 1.32 3.58 17.70
C LYS A 45 2.38 2.48 17.69
N PRO A 46 2.85 2.00 18.86
CA PRO A 46 3.78 0.88 18.89
C PRO A 46 3.19 -0.32 18.15
N PRO A 47 4.01 -1.15 17.49
CA PRO A 47 3.52 -2.36 16.83
C PRO A 47 2.80 -3.23 17.85
N ARG A 48 1.57 -3.64 17.52
CA ARG A 48 0.73 -4.50 18.36
C ARG A 48 0.51 -5.82 17.66
N ARG A 49 0.27 -6.88 18.44
CA ARG A 49 -0.14 -8.14 17.85
C ARG A 49 -1.51 -7.98 17.22
N LEU A 50 -1.75 -8.79 16.20
CA LEU A 50 -3.03 -8.82 15.52
C LEU A 50 -4.22 -9.06 16.47
N SER A 51 -3.99 -9.89 17.51
CA SER A 51 -4.95 -10.22 18.56
C SER A 51 -5.42 -9.03 19.39
N ASP A 52 -4.66 -7.94 19.41
CA ASP A 52 -4.85 -6.83 20.36
C ASP A 52 -5.55 -5.62 19.72
N ILE A 53 -6.02 -5.76 18.48
CA ILE A 53 -6.69 -4.68 17.73
C ILE A 53 -8.21 -4.77 18.00
N PRO A 54 -8.82 -3.76 18.67
CA PRO A 54 -10.18 -3.84 19.21
C PRO A 54 -11.31 -3.72 18.19
N ASP A 55 -11.04 -3.15 17.00
CA ASP A 55 -11.94 -3.23 15.85
C ASP A 55 -11.56 -4.44 14.99
N GLU A 56 -12.53 -5.11 14.36
CA GLU A 56 -12.21 -5.98 13.22
C GLU A 56 -11.88 -5.07 12.02
N PRO A 57 -10.59 -4.81 11.70
CA PRO A 57 -10.27 -4.08 10.49
C PRO A 57 -10.87 -4.80 9.29
N LEU A 58 -11.33 -3.99 8.35
CA LEU A 58 -11.90 -4.45 7.09
C LEU A 58 -10.94 -5.46 6.45
N CYS A 59 -11.46 -6.66 6.19
CA CYS A 59 -10.76 -7.71 5.48
C CYS A 59 -11.42 -7.91 4.11
N PHE A 60 -10.63 -8.26 3.11
CA PHE A 60 -11.14 -8.70 1.81
C PHE A 60 -10.58 -10.05 1.42
N THR A 61 -11.35 -10.82 0.65
CA THR A 61 -10.96 -12.15 0.20
C THR A 61 -9.73 -12.11 -0.69
N THR A 62 -8.91 -13.15 -0.61
CA THR A 62 -7.87 -13.45 -1.58
C THR A 62 -8.43 -14.08 -2.86
N GLY A 63 -9.71 -14.43 -2.90
CA GLY A 63 -10.33 -15.23 -3.95
C GLY A 63 -10.16 -16.74 -3.74
N ASP A 64 -9.30 -17.17 -2.80
CA ASP A 64 -9.12 -18.57 -2.42
C ASP A 64 -9.60 -18.82 -0.98
N LYS A 65 -10.49 -19.79 -0.81
CA LYS A 65 -11.10 -20.09 0.51
C LYS A 65 -10.09 -20.66 1.51
N THR A 66 -9.11 -21.42 1.03
CA THR A 66 -8.09 -22.06 1.88
C THR A 66 -7.12 -21.01 2.40
N LEU A 67 -6.63 -20.15 1.52
CA LEU A 67 -5.74 -19.05 1.86
C LEU A 67 -6.44 -18.05 2.78
N ASP A 68 -7.69 -17.68 2.51
CA ASP A 68 -8.48 -16.84 3.41
C ASP A 68 -8.55 -17.42 4.82
N LYS A 69 -8.79 -18.72 4.95
CA LYS A 69 -8.83 -19.39 6.26
C LYS A 69 -7.47 -19.32 6.96
N MET A 70 -6.37 -19.54 6.22
CA MET A 70 -5.01 -19.45 6.76
C MET A 70 -4.65 -18.03 7.22
N LEU A 71 -5.18 -17.01 6.54
CA LEU A 71 -4.97 -15.59 6.88
C LEU A 71 -5.96 -15.06 7.94
N GLY A 72 -6.84 -15.91 8.48
CA GLY A 72 -7.82 -15.49 9.48
C GLY A 72 -8.97 -14.66 8.91
N GLY A 73 -9.37 -14.90 7.66
CA GLY A 73 -10.52 -14.28 7.01
C GLY A 73 -10.22 -13.53 5.71
N GLY A 74 -8.95 -13.43 5.31
CA GLY A 74 -8.50 -12.75 4.08
C GLY A 74 -7.42 -11.71 4.33
N MET A 75 -7.22 -10.80 3.37
CA MET A 75 -6.27 -9.69 3.47
C MET A 75 -6.83 -8.59 4.35
N ARG A 76 -6.11 -8.28 5.43
CA ARG A 76 -6.51 -7.26 6.41
C ARG A 76 -6.01 -5.87 6.01
N THR A 77 -6.87 -4.87 6.06
CA THR A 77 -6.50 -3.46 5.84
C THR A 77 -5.79 -2.84 7.03
N GLY A 78 -5.17 -1.67 6.82
CA GLY A 78 -4.49 -0.92 7.89
C GLY A 78 -3.12 -1.49 8.30
N MET A 79 -2.57 -2.40 7.52
CA MET A 79 -1.22 -2.97 7.72
C MET A 79 -0.50 -3.19 6.39
N VAL A 80 0.80 -3.41 6.48
CA VAL A 80 1.64 -3.79 5.34
C VAL A 80 1.77 -5.31 5.31
N TRP A 81 1.44 -5.89 4.15
CA TRP A 81 1.63 -7.31 3.88
C TRP A 81 2.88 -7.50 3.00
N GLU A 82 3.77 -8.40 3.41
CA GLU A 82 4.94 -8.78 2.63
C GLU A 82 4.75 -10.20 2.08
N ILE A 83 4.88 -10.35 0.76
CA ILE A 83 4.76 -11.64 0.07
C ILE A 83 6.12 -11.98 -0.54
N VAL A 84 6.82 -12.96 0.04
CA VAL A 84 8.18 -13.36 -0.35
C VAL A 84 8.18 -14.81 -0.84
N GLY A 85 9.06 -15.13 -1.80
CA GLY A 85 9.23 -16.48 -2.34
C GLY A 85 10.06 -16.50 -3.62
N GLU A 86 10.42 -17.69 -4.10
CA GLU A 86 11.23 -17.88 -5.31
C GLU A 86 10.56 -17.41 -6.61
N GLY A 87 11.33 -17.26 -7.68
CA GLY A 87 10.78 -17.00 -9.01
C GLY A 87 9.68 -18.01 -9.36
N ALA A 88 8.61 -17.55 -10.03
CA ALA A 88 7.44 -18.37 -10.38
C ALA A 88 6.64 -18.96 -9.19
N SER A 89 6.88 -18.56 -7.95
CA SER A 89 6.09 -19.00 -6.78
C SER A 89 4.65 -18.42 -6.69
N GLY A 90 4.16 -17.74 -7.74
CA GLY A 90 2.80 -17.18 -7.77
C GLY A 90 2.63 -15.76 -7.19
N LYS A 91 3.68 -15.06 -6.77
CA LYS A 91 3.58 -13.71 -6.17
C LYS A 91 2.84 -12.71 -7.05
N THR A 92 3.25 -12.58 -8.31
CA THR A 92 2.60 -11.67 -9.27
C THR A 92 1.15 -12.09 -9.53
N GLN A 93 0.87 -13.38 -9.58
CA GLN A 93 -0.50 -13.90 -9.75
C GLN A 93 -1.39 -13.46 -8.58
N LEU A 94 -0.90 -13.63 -7.35
CA LEU A 94 -1.61 -13.19 -6.16
C LEU A 94 -1.82 -11.68 -6.16
N ALA A 95 -0.80 -10.88 -6.49
CA ALA A 95 -0.94 -9.42 -6.57
C ALA A 95 -2.03 -8.98 -7.57
N LEU A 96 -2.07 -9.58 -8.76
CA LEU A 96 -3.11 -9.31 -9.76
C LEU A 96 -4.49 -9.73 -9.27
N GLN A 97 -4.60 -10.91 -8.66
CA GLN A 97 -5.86 -11.41 -8.11
C GLN A 97 -6.39 -10.51 -6.99
N LEU A 98 -5.53 -10.07 -6.07
CA LEU A 98 -5.90 -9.13 -5.00
C LEU A 98 -6.35 -7.77 -5.57
N SER A 99 -5.75 -7.34 -6.68
CA SER A 99 -6.13 -6.10 -7.38
C SER A 99 -7.56 -6.15 -7.94
N LEU A 100 -8.08 -7.36 -8.19
CA LEU A 100 -9.47 -7.60 -8.58
C LEU A 100 -10.37 -7.86 -7.37
N CYS A 101 -9.92 -8.66 -6.40
CA CYS A 101 -10.71 -9.01 -5.21
C CYS A 101 -11.13 -7.79 -4.37
N VAL A 102 -10.28 -6.77 -4.25
CA VAL A 102 -10.63 -5.55 -3.50
C VAL A 102 -11.83 -4.81 -4.12
N GLN A 103 -12.03 -4.94 -5.43
CA GLN A 103 -13.12 -4.30 -6.18
C GLN A 103 -14.47 -5.00 -6.01
N LEU A 104 -14.48 -6.23 -5.49
CA LEU A 104 -15.71 -6.95 -5.21
C LEU A 104 -16.57 -6.18 -4.20
N SER A 105 -17.90 -6.35 -4.28
CA SER A 105 -18.79 -5.80 -3.26
C SER A 105 -18.53 -6.43 -1.90
N VAL A 106 -18.93 -5.74 -0.82
CA VAL A 106 -18.85 -6.26 0.55
C VAL A 106 -19.59 -7.59 0.69
N ALA A 107 -20.73 -7.75 0.01
CA ALA A 107 -21.48 -9.02 -0.03
C ALA A 107 -20.68 -10.19 -0.66
N LYS A 108 -19.76 -9.88 -1.58
CA LYS A 108 -18.81 -10.85 -2.17
C LYS A 108 -17.44 -10.85 -1.47
N ARG A 109 -17.35 -10.30 -0.25
CA ARG A 109 -16.14 -10.21 0.57
C ARG A 109 -15.02 -9.35 -0.05
N GLY A 110 -15.35 -8.36 -0.86
CA GLY A 110 -14.44 -7.27 -1.24
C GLY A 110 -14.71 -5.99 -0.45
N LEU A 111 -14.16 -4.87 -0.91
CA LEU A 111 -14.32 -3.54 -0.27
C LEU A 111 -14.95 -2.51 -1.19
N ALA A 112 -15.44 -2.92 -2.37
CA ALA A 112 -15.85 -2.01 -3.44
C ALA A 112 -14.78 -0.94 -3.74
N GLY A 113 -13.51 -1.32 -3.58
CA GLY A 113 -12.37 -0.41 -3.68
C GLY A 113 -11.71 -0.41 -5.06
N SER A 114 -10.66 0.40 -5.19
CA SER A 114 -9.78 0.45 -6.36
C SER A 114 -8.35 0.08 -5.97
N THR A 115 -7.53 -0.25 -6.96
CA THR A 115 -6.12 -0.61 -6.74
C THR A 115 -5.18 0.41 -7.37
N CYS A 116 -4.11 0.77 -6.66
CA CYS A 116 -2.93 1.38 -7.25
C CYS A 116 -1.82 0.32 -7.34
N TYR A 117 -1.45 -0.06 -8.56
CA TYR A 117 -0.44 -1.08 -8.83
C TYR A 117 0.88 -0.40 -9.19
N LEU A 118 1.86 -0.47 -8.28
CA LEU A 118 3.20 0.08 -8.51
C LEU A 118 4.11 -0.98 -9.17
N THR A 119 4.83 -0.61 -10.22
CA THR A 119 5.74 -1.55 -10.93
C THR A 119 7.16 -1.01 -11.03
N THR A 120 8.16 -1.88 -10.84
CA THR A 120 9.58 -1.47 -10.91
C THR A 120 10.23 -1.67 -12.28
N TYR A 121 9.82 -2.70 -13.03
CA TYR A 121 10.48 -3.07 -14.30
C TYR A 121 9.52 -3.14 -15.49
N THR A 122 8.43 -3.90 -15.35
CA THR A 122 7.46 -4.12 -16.42
C THR A 122 6.16 -3.40 -16.12
N GLY A 123 5.33 -3.18 -17.15
CA GLY A 123 3.96 -2.73 -16.93
C GLY A 123 3.13 -3.78 -16.18
N LEU A 124 1.89 -3.41 -15.85
CA LEU A 124 0.88 -4.35 -15.38
C LEU A 124 0.73 -5.48 -16.42
N PRO A 125 0.81 -6.77 -16.03
CA PRO A 125 0.54 -7.90 -16.91
C PRO A 125 -0.95 -7.99 -17.31
N THR A 126 -1.44 -7.02 -18.09
CA THR A 126 -2.86 -6.88 -18.45
C THR A 126 -3.47 -8.11 -19.09
N PRO A 127 -2.81 -8.84 -20.03
CA PRO A 127 -3.37 -10.07 -20.58
C PRO A 127 -3.68 -11.09 -19.48
N ARG A 128 -2.75 -11.27 -18.53
CA ARG A 128 -2.92 -12.18 -17.41
C ARG A 128 -4.01 -11.73 -16.44
N LEU A 129 -4.11 -10.43 -16.20
CA LEU A 129 -5.18 -9.86 -15.39
C LEU A 129 -6.57 -10.12 -16.00
N VAL A 130 -6.70 -9.92 -17.31
CA VAL A 130 -7.94 -10.18 -18.06
C VAL A 130 -8.29 -11.66 -18.03
N GLU A 131 -7.31 -12.56 -18.20
CA GLU A 131 -7.52 -14.00 -18.03
C GLU A 131 -8.04 -14.35 -16.63
N ILE A 132 -7.43 -13.80 -15.57
CA ILE A 132 -7.90 -14.03 -14.19
C ILE A 132 -9.35 -13.54 -14.04
N TYR A 133 -9.65 -12.34 -14.55
CA TYR A 133 -10.99 -11.76 -14.46
C TYR A 133 -12.05 -12.63 -15.17
N SER A 134 -11.73 -13.15 -16.36
CA SER A 134 -12.67 -13.95 -17.15
C SER A 134 -12.87 -15.35 -16.60
N GLU A 135 -11.80 -16.00 -16.13
CA GLU A 135 -11.82 -17.44 -15.81
C GLU A 135 -12.08 -17.73 -14.33
N HIS A 136 -11.74 -16.81 -13.42
CA HIS A 136 -11.82 -17.10 -11.99
C HIS A 136 -13.27 -17.02 -11.49
N PRO A 137 -13.81 -18.07 -10.82
CA PRO A 137 -15.22 -18.13 -10.43
C PRO A 137 -15.72 -16.98 -9.54
N ALA A 138 -14.82 -16.39 -8.75
CA ALA A 138 -15.16 -15.24 -7.91
C ALA A 138 -15.56 -13.99 -8.71
N PHE A 139 -15.11 -13.89 -9.98
CA PHE A 139 -15.36 -12.74 -10.84
C PHE A 139 -16.44 -12.99 -11.90
N SER A 140 -16.94 -14.22 -12.02
CA SER A 140 -18.01 -14.55 -12.95
C SER A 140 -19.25 -13.69 -12.71
N ASN A 141 -19.88 -13.23 -13.80
CA ASN A 141 -21.08 -12.40 -13.81
C ASN A 141 -20.92 -11.02 -13.13
N LEU A 142 -19.71 -10.49 -13.07
CA LEU A 142 -19.48 -9.11 -12.66
C LEU A 142 -19.50 -8.19 -13.88
N GLN A 143 -20.28 -7.12 -13.81
CA GLN A 143 -20.19 -5.98 -14.73
C GLN A 143 -19.23 -4.94 -14.12
N LEU A 144 -18.02 -5.37 -13.76
CA LEU A 144 -16.99 -4.45 -13.31
C LEU A 144 -16.16 -4.01 -14.50
N ASN A 145 -15.95 -2.70 -14.64
CA ASN A 145 -14.87 -2.16 -15.46
C ASN A 145 -13.55 -2.38 -14.71
N ALA A 146 -13.14 -3.65 -14.57
CA ALA A 146 -12.08 -4.07 -13.67
C ALA A 146 -10.73 -3.35 -13.92
N LEU A 147 -10.48 -2.97 -15.18
CA LEU A 147 -9.30 -2.23 -15.60
C LEU A 147 -9.35 -0.74 -15.22
N GLU A 148 -10.52 -0.10 -15.23
CA GLU A 148 -10.67 1.34 -14.90
C GLU A 148 -10.39 1.62 -13.41
N ASN A 149 -10.57 0.60 -12.58
CA ASN A 149 -10.31 0.66 -11.14
C ASN A 149 -8.89 0.23 -10.76
N ILE A 150 -8.01 -0.01 -11.73
CA ILE A 150 -6.59 -0.32 -11.48
C ILE A 150 -5.72 0.77 -12.09
N THR A 151 -5.27 1.70 -11.26
CA THR A 151 -4.31 2.72 -11.65
C THR A 151 -2.90 2.14 -11.57
N THR A 152 -2.11 2.23 -12.64
CA THR A 152 -0.74 1.72 -12.66
C THR A 152 0.27 2.87 -12.63
N LEU A 153 1.28 2.79 -11.76
CA LEU A 153 2.40 3.74 -11.73
C LEU A 153 3.72 2.98 -11.82
N SER A 154 4.62 3.42 -12.68
CA SER A 154 5.94 2.78 -12.86
C SER A 154 7.00 3.50 -12.02
N THR A 155 7.63 2.81 -11.08
CA THR A 155 8.65 3.30 -10.17
C THR A 155 10.03 2.73 -10.50
N LYS A 156 10.73 3.34 -11.47
CA LYS A 156 12.01 2.83 -12.00
C LYS A 156 13.23 3.07 -11.11
N SER A 157 13.12 3.89 -10.08
CA SER A 157 14.18 4.13 -9.10
C SER A 157 13.60 4.36 -7.69
N PRO A 158 14.38 4.15 -6.63
CA PRO A 158 13.97 4.46 -5.27
C PRO A 158 13.58 5.94 -5.07
N GLU A 159 14.27 6.86 -5.73
CA GLU A 159 13.97 8.30 -5.67
C GLU A 159 12.62 8.60 -6.32
N TYR A 160 12.35 7.98 -7.47
CA TYR A 160 11.07 8.14 -8.13
C TYR A 160 9.93 7.46 -7.36
N LEU A 161 10.18 6.31 -6.72
CA LEU A 161 9.23 5.69 -5.79
C LEU A 161 8.85 6.64 -4.66
N LYS A 162 9.84 7.33 -4.04
CA LYS A 162 9.57 8.34 -3.02
C LYS A 162 8.66 9.45 -3.55
N THR A 163 8.95 9.99 -4.74
CA THR A 163 8.11 11.01 -5.38
C THR A 163 6.69 10.51 -5.64
N VAL A 164 6.54 9.28 -6.14
CA VAL A 164 5.22 8.67 -6.38
C VAL A 164 4.43 8.57 -5.08
N LEU A 165 5.06 8.09 -4.00
CA LEU A 165 4.40 7.92 -2.71
C LEU A 165 4.06 9.25 -2.02
N SER A 166 4.89 10.29 -2.19
CA SER A 166 4.69 11.58 -1.52
C SER A 166 3.79 12.55 -2.29
N THR A 167 3.69 12.42 -3.61
CA THR A 167 2.97 13.40 -4.46
C THR A 167 1.87 12.78 -5.30
N GLN A 168 2.17 11.75 -6.11
CA GLN A 168 1.23 11.21 -7.09
C GLN A 168 0.14 10.37 -6.43
N LEU A 169 0.51 9.48 -5.51
CA LEU A 169 -0.43 8.61 -4.82
C LEU A 169 -1.44 9.41 -3.97
N PRO A 170 -1.04 10.39 -3.13
CA PRO A 170 -1.99 11.24 -2.41
C PRO A 170 -2.93 12.02 -3.34
N ALA A 171 -2.45 12.53 -4.47
CA ALA A 171 -3.28 13.22 -5.45
C ALA A 171 -4.34 12.29 -6.06
N LEU A 172 -3.93 11.07 -6.45
CA LEU A 172 -4.86 10.05 -6.97
C LEU A 172 -5.93 9.67 -5.95
N LEU A 173 -5.56 9.53 -4.68
CA LEU A 173 -6.51 9.25 -3.61
C LEU A 173 -7.49 10.41 -3.41
N ALA A 174 -7.01 11.66 -3.48
CA ALA A 174 -7.85 12.84 -3.35
C ALA A 174 -8.86 12.98 -4.49
N ASP A 175 -8.47 12.67 -5.73
CA ASP A 175 -9.38 12.70 -6.88
C ASP A 175 -10.47 11.62 -6.77
N ARG A 176 -10.11 10.42 -6.32
CA ARG A 176 -11.04 9.30 -6.12
C ARG A 176 -12.02 9.50 -4.97
N LEU A 177 -11.64 10.24 -3.93
CA LEU A 177 -12.56 10.59 -2.84
C LEU A 177 -13.61 11.65 -3.25
N ARG A 178 -13.42 12.32 -4.39
CA ARG A 178 -14.32 13.35 -4.93
C ARG A 178 -15.28 12.82 -6.00
N SER A 179 -15.00 11.65 -6.57
CA SER A 179 -15.81 10.97 -7.60
C SER A 179 -16.79 9.99 -6.99
#